data_AF-A0A0B1RP46-F1
#
_entry.id   AF-A0A0B1RP46-F1
#
_cell.length_a   1.000
_cell.length_b   1.000
_cell.length_c   1.000
_cell.angle_alpha   90.00
_cell.angle_beta   90.00
_cell.angle_gamma   90.00
#
_symmetry.space_group_name_H-M   'P 1'
#
loop_
_entity.id
_entity.type
_entity.pdbx_description
1 polymer ?
#
loop_
_entity_poly.entity_id
_entity_poly.type
_entity_poly.pdbx_seq_one_letter_code
_entity_poly.pdbx_strand_id
1 'polypeptide(L)'
;PNSFAFSVSHTTRKPREGEEHGIHYWFVEQDEMQRMIAEGEFLEHATFGGNTYGTSKKSVSDVEKTGKICVLDIELQGVRNVKNHSSLNARFILIRPPSMDVLVSLLLLWPFCPSMLFYSLYTLFIQPYYK
;
A
#
# COMPACT_ATOMS: atom_id res chain seq x y z
N PRO A 1 7.21 -2.07 -18.65
CA PRO A 1 7.09 -3.22 -17.71
C PRO A 1 8.25 -3.32 -16.69
N ASN A 2 9.50 -3.07 -17.10
CA ASN A 2 10.67 -3.40 -16.27
C ASN A 2 11.13 -2.31 -15.30
N SER A 3 10.52 -1.12 -15.35
CA SER A 3 10.95 0.05 -14.57
C SER A 3 10.24 0.21 -13.23
N PHE A 4 9.14 -0.51 -12.99
CA PHE A 4 8.28 -0.36 -11.82
C PHE A 4 8.07 -1.70 -11.11
N ALA A 5 7.91 -1.65 -9.80
CA ALA A 5 7.44 -2.77 -8.99
C ALA A 5 6.65 -2.26 -7.78
N PHE A 6 5.71 -3.07 -7.31
CA PHE A 6 4.96 -2.81 -6.09
C PHE A 6 5.74 -3.29 -4.87
N SER A 7 5.63 -2.57 -3.77
CA SER A 7 6.06 -3.08 -2.47
C SER A 7 5.06 -4.10 -1.94
N VAL A 8 5.54 -5.13 -1.27
CA VAL A 8 4.68 -6.05 -0.51
C VAL A 8 4.43 -5.46 0.88
N SER A 9 3.18 -5.09 1.17
CA SER A 9 2.78 -4.51 2.47
C SER A 9 2.55 -5.61 3.52
N HIS A 10 2.50 -5.22 4.79
CA HIS A 10 2.19 -6.09 5.92
C HIS A 10 0.69 -6.03 6.24
N THR A 11 0.14 -7.12 6.77
CA THR A 11 -1.22 -7.12 7.30
C THR A 11 -1.39 -8.09 8.47
N THR A 12 -2.27 -7.73 9.41
CA THR A 12 -2.73 -8.62 10.49
C THR A 12 -3.91 -9.50 10.07
N ARG A 13 -4.44 -9.29 8.86
CA ARG A 13 -5.51 -10.12 8.31
C ARG A 13 -4.95 -11.51 8.01
N LYS A 14 -5.73 -12.55 8.26
CA LYS A 14 -5.37 -13.90 7.79
C LYS A 14 -5.36 -13.98 6.26
N PRO A 15 -4.44 -14.75 5.66
CA PRO A 15 -4.43 -14.98 4.22
C PRO A 15 -5.74 -15.64 3.78
N ARG A 16 -6.24 -15.20 2.62
CA ARG A 16 -7.34 -15.85 1.91
C ARG A 16 -6.81 -17.03 1.09
N GLU A 17 -7.71 -17.88 0.62
CA GLU A 17 -7.36 -18.96 -0.29
C GLU A 17 -6.69 -18.40 -1.56
N GLY A 18 -5.51 -18.94 -1.89
CA GLY A 18 -4.68 -18.46 -3.00
C GLY A 18 -3.74 -17.30 -2.68
N GLU A 19 -3.83 -16.68 -1.49
CA GLU A 19 -2.86 -15.66 -1.07
C GLU A 19 -1.60 -16.29 -0.48
N GLU A 20 -0.46 -15.92 -1.05
CA GLU A 20 0.88 -16.34 -0.62
C GLU A 20 1.61 -15.25 0.19
N HIS A 21 2.22 -15.67 1.30
CA HIS A 21 3.03 -14.82 2.18
C HIS A 21 4.30 -14.33 1.49
N GLY A 22 4.59 -13.02 1.62
CA GLY A 22 5.73 -12.39 0.96
C GLY A 22 5.53 -12.10 -0.54
N ILE A 23 4.39 -12.51 -1.11
CA ILE A 23 3.97 -12.16 -2.47
C ILE A 23 2.82 -11.16 -2.43
N HIS A 24 1.73 -11.52 -1.76
CA HIS A 24 0.54 -10.68 -1.67
C HIS A 24 0.65 -9.72 -0.49
N TYR A 25 0.96 -10.27 0.68
CA TYR A 25 1.26 -9.52 1.90
C TYR A 25 2.28 -10.27 2.75
N TRP A 26 2.97 -9.52 3.60
CA TRP A 26 3.60 -10.06 4.80
C TRP A 26 2.50 -10.22 5.87
N PHE A 27 1.93 -11.41 5.93
CA PHE A 27 0.93 -11.76 6.94
C PHE A 27 1.64 -11.91 8.30
N VAL A 28 1.33 -11.03 9.24
CA VAL A 28 1.96 -10.97 10.57
C VAL A 28 0.90 -11.01 11.66
N GLU A 29 1.26 -11.51 12.83
CA GLU A 29 0.37 -11.46 14.00
C GLU A 29 0.22 -10.03 14.53
N GLN A 30 -0.85 -9.79 15.28
CA GLN A 30 -1.17 -8.45 15.75
C GLN A 30 -0.09 -7.87 16.68
N ASP A 31 0.49 -8.71 17.56
CA ASP A 31 1.55 -8.30 18.48
C ASP A 31 2.83 -7.88 17.74
N GLU A 32 3.19 -8.61 16.69
CA GLU A 32 4.33 -8.30 15.83
C GLU A 32 4.11 -6.97 15.09
N MET A 33 2.91 -6.77 14.54
CA MET A 33 2.55 -5.51 13.89
C MET A 33 2.68 -4.33 14.84
N GLN A 34 2.23 -4.46 16.09
CA GLN A 34 2.37 -3.40 17.09
C GLN A 34 3.84 -3.13 17.46
N ARG A 35 4.67 -4.18 17.58
CA ARG A 35 6.11 -4.02 17.82
C ARG A 35 6.77 -3.22 16.70
N MET A 36 6.55 -3.62 15.45
CA MET A 36 7.10 -2.94 14.27
C MET A 36 6.63 -1.48 14.15
N ILE A 37 5.37 -1.19 14.52
CA ILE A 37 4.85 0.18 14.61
C ILE A 37 5.60 0.97 15.68
N ALA A 38 5.78 0.41 16.88
CA ALA A 38 6.48 1.06 17.98
C ALA A 38 7.97 1.31 17.68
N GLU A 39 8.60 0.42 16.91
CA GLU A 39 9.97 0.54 16.41
C GLU A 39 10.09 1.52 15.23
N GLY A 40 8.97 2.04 14.73
CA GLY A 40 8.94 3.00 13.62
C GLY A 40 9.40 2.39 12.30
N GLU A 41 9.18 1.10 12.09
CA GLU A 41 9.60 0.40 10.86
C GLU A 41 8.72 0.72 9.64
N PHE A 42 7.51 1.23 9.87
CA PHE A 42 6.56 1.58 8.82
C PHE A 42 6.78 3.00 8.27
N LEU A 43 6.60 3.13 6.96
CA LEU A 43 6.42 4.43 6.30
C LEU A 43 5.00 4.94 6.49
N GLU A 44 4.06 4.01 6.46
CA GLU A 44 2.65 4.26 6.72
C GLU A 44 2.00 2.99 7.27
N HIS A 45 0.97 3.18 8.07
CA HIS A 45 0.07 2.12 8.49
C HIS A 45 -1.34 2.69 8.72
N ALA A 46 -2.34 1.84 8.56
CA ALA A 46 -3.75 2.15 8.80
C ALA A 46 -4.50 0.90 9.30
N THR A 47 -5.55 1.11 10.08
CA THR A 47 -6.41 0.02 10.56
C THR A 47 -7.77 0.12 9.88
N PHE A 48 -8.17 -0.93 9.19
CA PHE A 48 -9.43 -1.03 8.47
C PHE A 48 -10.10 -2.38 8.73
N GLY A 49 -11.39 -2.37 9.07
CA GLY A 49 -12.16 -3.58 9.32
C GLY A 49 -11.55 -4.49 10.41
N GLY A 50 -10.95 -3.88 11.44
CA GLY A 50 -10.28 -4.59 12.54
C GLY A 50 -8.90 -5.16 12.23
N ASN A 51 -8.40 -5.02 10.99
CA ASN A 51 -7.07 -5.46 10.60
C ASN A 51 -6.17 -4.24 10.35
N THR A 52 -4.90 -4.35 10.71
CA THR A 52 -3.91 -3.31 10.45
C THR A 52 -3.11 -3.67 9.21
N TYR A 53 -2.87 -2.68 8.37
CA TYR A 53 -2.08 -2.76 7.15
C TYR A 53 -0.97 -1.73 7.25
N GLY A 54 0.19 -2.02 6.67
CA GLY A 54 1.26 -1.03 6.61
C GLY A 54 2.38 -1.39 5.66
N THR A 55 2.98 -0.36 5.08
CA THR A 55 4.12 -0.50 4.16
C THR A 55 5.41 -0.20 4.92
N SER A 56 6.26 -1.21 5.08
CA SER A 56 7.52 -1.06 5.82
C SER A 56 8.58 -0.35 4.98
N LYS A 57 9.47 0.37 5.66
CA LYS A 57 10.67 0.98 5.03
C LYS A 57 11.50 -0.08 4.30
N LYS A 58 11.57 -1.28 4.88
CA LYS A 58 12.25 -2.44 4.30
C LYS A 58 11.60 -2.89 2.99
N SER A 59 10.27 -3.02 2.93
CA SER A 59 9.58 -3.40 1.69
C SER A 59 9.84 -2.44 0.54
N VAL A 60 9.92 -1.14 0.82
CA VAL A 60 10.29 -0.13 -0.20
C VAL A 60 11.75 -0.26 -0.60
N SER A 61 12.65 -0.36 0.37
CA SER A 61 14.09 -0.51 0.11
C SER A 61 14.42 -1.77 -0.69
N ASP A 62 13.70 -2.87 -0.45
CA ASP A 62 13.91 -4.12 -1.17
C ASP A 62 13.50 -4.00 -2.65
N VAL A 63 12.48 -3.21 -2.98
CA VAL A 63 12.16 -2.85 -4.37
C VAL A 63 13.23 -1.95 -4.98
N GLU A 64 13.67 -0.92 -4.26
CA GLU A 64 14.70 0.02 -4.73
C GLU A 64 16.02 -0.70 -5.06
N LYS A 65 16.42 -1.69 -4.26
CA LYS A 65 17.62 -2.53 -4.51
C LYS A 65 17.56 -3.30 -5.82
N THR A 66 16.36 -3.55 -6.36
CA THR A 66 16.21 -4.18 -7.69
C THR A 66 16.45 -3.22 -8.84
N GLY A 67 16.71 -1.93 -8.56
CA GLY A 67 16.87 -0.88 -9.56
C GLY A 67 15.55 -0.42 -10.17
N LYS A 68 14.42 -0.82 -9.58
CA LYS A 68 13.06 -0.44 -10.02
C LYS A 68 12.50 0.69 -9.16
N ILE A 69 11.57 1.43 -9.75
CA ILE A 69 10.81 2.46 -9.06
C ILE A 69 9.70 1.79 -8.25
N CYS A 70 9.67 2.08 -6.95
CA CYS A 70 8.66 1.55 -6.05
C CYS A 70 7.33 2.29 -6.22
N VAL A 71 6.28 1.53 -6.48
CA VAL A 71 4.90 2.01 -6.55
C VAL A 71 4.18 1.60 -5.27
N LEU A 72 3.58 2.59 -4.61
CA LEU A 72 2.75 2.38 -3.42
C LEU A 72 1.29 2.64 -3.76
N ASP A 73 0.43 1.70 -3.41
CA ASP A 73 -1.02 1.89 -3.46
C ASP A 73 -1.53 2.07 -2.03
N ILE A 74 -1.84 3.31 -1.65
CA ILE A 74 -2.14 3.67 -0.26
C ILE A 74 -3.24 4.72 -0.17
N GLU A 75 -4.02 4.64 0.90
CA GLU A 75 -5.12 5.57 1.17
C GLU A 75 -4.62 6.99 1.53
N LEU A 76 -5.53 7.96 1.56
CA LEU A 76 -5.23 9.36 1.89
C LEU A 76 -4.51 9.54 3.23
N GLN A 77 -4.82 8.72 4.24
CA GLN A 77 -4.13 8.78 5.52
C GLN A 77 -2.66 8.35 5.38
N GLY A 78 -2.41 7.27 4.64
CA GLY A 78 -1.05 6.84 4.32
C GLY A 78 -0.28 7.89 3.51
N VAL A 79 -0.93 8.55 2.55
CA VAL A 79 -0.32 9.65 1.78
C VAL A 79 0.15 10.79 2.70
N ARG A 80 -0.64 11.14 3.72
CA ARG A 80 -0.25 12.18 4.70
C ARG A 80 0.96 11.75 5.51
N ASN A 81 1.00 10.49 5.93
CA ASN A 81 2.13 9.93 6.66
C ASN A 81 3.41 9.97 5.81
N VAL A 82 3.34 9.52 4.56
CA VAL A 82 4.48 9.57 3.64
C VAL A 82 4.94 11.00 3.36
N LYS A 83 4.03 11.97 3.21
CA LYS A 83 4.40 13.39 3.05
C LYS A 83 5.17 13.96 4.24
N ASN A 84 4.87 13.50 5.44
CA ASN A 84 5.57 13.93 6.65
C ASN A 84 6.95 13.28 6.80
N HIS A 85 7.21 12.18 6.08
CA HIS A 85 8.53 11.57 6.01
C HIS A 85 9.44 12.38 5.06
N SER A 86 10.19 13.32 5.64
CA SER A 86 11.11 14.23 4.94
C SER A 86 12.22 13.54 4.12
N SER A 87 12.46 12.25 4.34
CA SER A 87 13.49 11.47 3.65
C SER A 87 13.07 10.94 2.28
N LEU A 88 11.78 11.01 1.92
CA LEU A 88 11.27 10.43 0.68
C LEU A 88 10.98 11.52 -0.35
N ASN A 89 11.62 11.42 -1.52
CA ASN A 89 11.31 12.27 -2.67
C ASN A 89 10.18 11.67 -3.51
N ALA A 90 9.02 11.45 -2.88
CA ALA A 90 7.87 10.81 -3.51
C ALA A 90 7.10 11.76 -4.45
N ARG A 91 6.60 11.21 -5.56
CA ARG A 91 5.60 11.86 -6.42
C ARG A 91 4.20 11.36 -6.06
N PHE A 92 3.21 12.23 -6.07
CA PHE A 92 1.86 11.89 -5.63
C PHE A 92 0.91 11.93 -6.82
N ILE A 93 0.20 10.83 -7.11
CA ILE A 93 -0.73 10.74 -8.23
C ILE A 93 -2.14 10.46 -7.71
N LEU A 94 -2.98 11.49 -7.71
CA LEU A 94 -4.38 11.33 -7.36
C LEU A 94 -5.17 10.75 -8.54
N ILE A 95 -5.61 9.51 -8.42
CA ILE A 95 -6.62 8.94 -9.32
C ILE A 95 -8.00 9.28 -8.76
N ARG A 96 -8.79 10.05 -9.52
CA ARG A 96 -10.16 10.44 -9.16
C ARG A 96 -11.13 9.96 -10.24
N PRO A 97 -12.32 9.46 -9.86
CA PRO A 97 -13.37 9.20 -10.83
C PRO A 97 -13.80 10.50 -11.54
N PRO A 98 -14.28 10.42 -12.79
CA PRO A 98 -14.71 11.60 -13.54
C PRO A 98 -15.91 12.32 -12.89
N SER A 99 -16.83 11.58 -12.26
CA SER A 99 -17.97 12.10 -11.50
C SER A 99 -18.32 11.24 -10.28
N MET A 100 -19.16 11.77 -9.39
CA MET A 100 -19.68 11.02 -8.24
C MET A 100 -20.59 9.85 -8.67
N ASP A 101 -21.38 10.03 -9.72
CA ASP A 101 -22.27 8.96 -10.23
C ASP A 101 -21.48 7.75 -10.71
N VAL A 102 -20.33 7.99 -11.36
CA VAL A 102 -19.43 6.91 -11.79
C VAL A 102 -18.82 6.20 -10.59
N LEU A 103 -18.41 6.92 -9.54
CA LEU A 103 -17.90 6.33 -8.32
C LEU A 103 -18.94 5.40 -7.66
N VAL A 104 -20.18 5.90 -7.50
CA VAL A 104 -21.28 5.12 -6.92
C VAL A 104 -21.55 3.87 -7.75
N SER A 105 -21.58 4.01 -9.08
CA SER A 105 -21.80 2.88 -9.99
C SER A 105 -20.72 1.81 -9.84
N LEU A 106 -19.45 2.19 -9.74
CA LEU A 106 -18.34 1.25 -9.52
C LEU A 106 -18.45 0.52 -8.18
N LEU A 107 -18.80 1.24 -7.10
CA LEU A 107 -18.96 0.67 -5.77
C LEU A 107 -20.17 -0.27 -5.66
N LEU A 108 -21.26 -0.01 -6.39
CA LEU A 108 -22.46 -0.85 -6.38
C LEU A 108 -22.29 -2.16 -7.18
N LEU A 109 -21.37 -2.21 -8.14
CA LEU A 109 -21.02 -3.43 -8.88
C LEU A 109 -20.09 -4.36 -8.09
N TRP A 110 -19.47 -3.86 -7.01
CA TRP A 110 -18.53 -4.57 -6.17
C TRP A 110 -18.99 -5.94 -5.62
N PRO A 111 -20.20 -6.08 -5.03
CA PRO A 111 -20.64 -7.36 -4.48
C PRO A 111 -20.81 -8.48 -5.53
N PHE A 112 -20.75 -8.16 -6.83
CA PHE A 112 -20.90 -9.11 -7.92
C PHE A 112 -19.57 -9.53 -8.58
N CYS A 113 -18.41 -9.02 -8.13
CA CYS A 113 -17.10 -9.36 -8.69
C CYS A 113 -16.06 -9.66 -7.59
N PRO A 114 -15.98 -10.89 -7.07
CA PRO A 114 -15.09 -11.25 -5.96
C PRO A 114 -13.59 -11.26 -6.31
N SER A 115 -13.21 -11.14 -7.59
CA SER A 115 -11.82 -11.16 -8.05
C SER A 115 -11.19 -9.78 -8.29
N MET A 116 -11.94 -8.69 -8.13
CA MET A 116 -11.38 -7.34 -8.26
C MET A 116 -10.85 -6.89 -6.91
N LEU A 117 -9.57 -7.13 -6.68
CA LEU A 117 -8.82 -6.48 -5.60
C LEU A 117 -8.89 -4.96 -5.79
N PHE A 118 -9.33 -4.30 -4.73
CA PHE A 118 -9.31 -2.87 -4.43
C PHE A 118 -9.13 -1.90 -5.61
N TYR A 119 -10.23 -1.34 -6.13
CA TYR A 119 -10.21 0.01 -6.71
C TYR A 119 -10.57 1.00 -5.60
N SER A 120 -9.71 1.12 -4.59
CA SER A 120 -9.68 2.33 -3.78
C SER A 120 -9.00 3.40 -4.62
N LEU A 121 -9.46 4.65 -4.52
CA LEU A 121 -8.70 5.78 -5.06
C LEU A 121 -7.26 5.75 -4.49
N TYR A 122 -6.35 6.46 -5.17
CA TYR A 122 -5.04 6.94 -4.67
C TYR A 122 -3.81 6.06 -4.96
N THR A 123 -3.06 6.40 -6.03
CA THR A 123 -1.73 5.84 -6.33
C THR A 123 -0.62 6.77 -5.85
N LEU A 124 0.27 6.27 -5.01
CA LEU A 124 1.48 6.96 -4.60
C LEU A 124 2.70 6.43 -5.37
N PHE A 125 3.52 7.33 -5.89
CA PHE A 125 4.76 7.00 -6.60
C PHE A 125 5.95 7.37 -5.71
N ILE A 126 6.74 6.42 -5.24
CA ILE A 126 7.96 6.76 -4.48
C ILE A 126 9.15 6.79 -5.44
N GLN A 127 9.76 7.97 -5.58
CA GLN A 127 11.12 8.10 -6.12
C GLN A 127 12.08 8.26 -4.93
N PRO A 128 13.28 7.68 -5.01
CA PRO A 128 14.43 8.57 -5.05
C PRO A 128 15.50 8.05 -6.02
N TYR A 129 16.09 8.96 -6.79
CA TYR A 129 17.53 8.96 -7.00
C TYR A 129 17.93 10.25 -7.67
N TYR A 130 18.87 10.99 -7.08
CA TYR A 130 20.12 11.35 -7.75
C TYR A 130 21.23 11.41 -6.68
N LYS A 131 22.37 10.79 -7.02
CA LYS A 131 23.69 11.12 -6.47
C LYS A 131 23.97 12.61 -6.65
#